data_AF-A0A5C5YJ84-F1
#
_entry.id   AF-A0A5C5YJ84-F1
#
_cell.length_a   1.000
_cell.length_b   1.000
_cell.length_c   1.000
_cell.angle_alpha   90.00
_cell.angle_beta   90.00
_cell.angle_gamma   90.00
#
_symmetry.space_group_name_H-M   'P 1'
#
loop_
_entity.id
_entity.type
_entity.pdbx_description
1 polymer ?
#
loop_
_entity_poly.entity_id
_entity_poly.type
_entity_poly.pdbx_seq_one_letter_code
_entity_poly.pdbx_strand_id
1 'polypeptide(L)'
;MAKKKSSGVNKSQAIRDYYAANPTAKPMEVADAMKAQGIDVNAQFVSTVKSNSKKSKKTGRRGRPPGSTAKKSSVAKKAGRPPASKAKANSDEVSLDSLINAKRLVEEMGGVENARNALSVLEQLMD
;
A
#
# COMPACT_ATOMS: atom_id res chain seq x y z
N MET A 1 19.03 17.10 0.68
CA MET A 1 18.49 15.88 0.04
C MET A 1 18.82 15.93 -1.44
N ALA A 2 19.69 15.05 -1.93
CA ALA A 2 20.09 15.00 -3.34
C ALA A 2 18.95 14.42 -4.18
N LYS A 3 18.39 15.22 -5.11
CA LYS A 3 17.46 14.72 -6.12
C LYS A 3 18.26 13.91 -7.14
N LYS A 4 18.21 12.57 -7.08
CA LYS A 4 18.66 11.74 -8.21
C LYS A 4 17.79 12.12 -9.43
N LYS A 5 18.41 12.71 -10.46
CA LYS A 5 17.79 12.89 -11.77
C LYS A 5 17.65 11.50 -12.39
N SER A 6 16.45 10.91 -12.36
CA SER A 6 16.21 9.68 -13.12
C SER A 6 16.24 10.05 -14.60
N SER A 7 17.23 9.55 -15.35
CA SER A 7 17.44 9.80 -16.78
C SER A 7 16.48 9.03 -17.70
N GLY A 8 15.34 8.58 -17.19
CA GLY A 8 14.28 7.94 -17.98
C GLY A 8 13.16 8.94 -18.31
N VAL A 9 12.48 8.71 -19.44
CA VAL A 9 11.27 9.45 -19.83
C VAL A 9 10.31 9.52 -18.65
N ASN A 10 10.01 10.74 -18.19
CA ASN A 10 9.19 10.95 -17.01
C ASN A 10 7.72 10.69 -17.36
N LYS A 11 7.29 9.44 -17.19
CA LYS A 11 5.94 8.97 -17.51
C LYS A 11 4.86 9.86 -16.91
N SER A 12 5.06 10.33 -15.67
CA SER A 12 4.10 11.22 -15.00
C SER A 12 4.01 12.61 -15.62
N GLN A 13 5.12 13.11 -16.18
CA GLN A 13 5.14 14.41 -16.84
C GLN A 13 4.43 14.33 -18.20
N ALA A 14 4.70 13.28 -18.99
CA ALA A 14 4.00 13.03 -20.25
C ALA A 14 2.47 12.91 -20.06
N ILE A 15 2.01 12.24 -19.00
CA ILE A 15 0.57 12.20 -18.65
C ILE A 15 0.03 13.61 -18.38
N ARG A 16 0.76 14.44 -17.64
CA ARG A 16 0.32 15.80 -17.30
C ARG A 16 0.27 16.70 -18.53
N ASP A 17 1.26 16.59 -19.40
CA ASP A 17 1.34 17.37 -20.64
C ASP A 17 0.21 16.97 -21.59
N TYR A 18 -0.10 15.67 -21.71
CA TYR A 18 -1.24 15.17 -22.48
C TYR A 18 -2.58 15.70 -21.94
N TYR A 19 -2.76 15.72 -20.61
CA TYR A 19 -3.95 16.30 -19.99
C TYR A 19 -4.02 17.83 -20.07
N ALA A 20 -2.89 18.52 -20.19
CA ALA A 20 -2.87 19.95 -20.40
C ALA A 20 -3.37 20.30 -21.81
N ALA A 21 -3.00 19.50 -22.81
CA ALA A 21 -3.53 19.60 -24.18
C ALA A 21 -4.98 19.08 -24.30
N ASN A 22 -5.35 18.04 -23.52
CA ASN A 22 -6.67 17.39 -23.58
C ASN A 22 -7.34 17.29 -22.18
N PRO A 23 -7.96 18.38 -21.68
CA PRO A 23 -8.51 18.43 -20.32
C PRO A 23 -9.63 17.41 -20.03
N THR A 24 -10.35 16.96 -21.06
CA THR A 24 -11.51 16.06 -20.98
C THR A 24 -11.18 14.59 -21.27
N ALA A 25 -9.94 14.25 -21.63
CA ALA A 25 -9.57 12.90 -22.02
C ALA A 25 -9.89 11.84 -20.93
N LYS A 26 -10.38 10.68 -21.36
CA LYS A 26 -10.65 9.56 -20.45
C LYS A 26 -9.33 8.89 -20.07
N PRO A 27 -9.16 8.44 -18.81
CA PRO A 27 -7.92 7.78 -18.38
C PRO A 27 -7.49 6.56 -19.21
N MET A 28 -8.44 5.88 -19.86
CA MET A 28 -8.17 4.75 -20.76
C MET A 28 -7.53 5.21 -22.08
N GLU A 29 -8.09 6.23 -22.73
CA GLU A 29 -7.57 6.80 -23.98
C GLU A 29 -6.13 7.32 -23.81
N VAL A 30 -5.84 7.95 -22.66
CA VAL A 30 -4.48 8.42 -22.33
C VAL A 30 -3.52 7.25 -22.12
N ALA A 31 -3.97 6.16 -21.51
CA ALA A 31 -3.11 4.98 -21.31
C ALA A 31 -2.75 4.34 -22.66
N ASP A 32 -3.70 4.26 -23.59
CA ASP A 32 -3.47 3.71 -24.93
C ASP A 32 -2.56 4.63 -25.76
N ALA A 33 -2.80 5.94 -25.74
CA ALA A 33 -1.95 6.92 -26.39
C ALA A 33 -0.50 6.90 -25.87
N MET A 34 -0.32 6.69 -24.57
CA MET A 34 1.02 6.60 -23.97
C MET A 34 1.72 5.27 -24.25
N LYS A 35 0.97 4.17 -24.29
CA LYS A 35 1.51 2.87 -24.75
C LYS A 35 1.98 2.94 -26.20
N ALA A 36 1.23 3.63 -27.07
CA ALA A 36 1.64 3.88 -28.45
C ALA A 36 2.96 4.69 -28.55
N GLN A 37 3.23 5.55 -27.58
CA GLN A 37 4.50 6.29 -27.45
C GLN A 37 5.63 5.45 -26.81
N GLY A 38 5.42 4.15 -26.62
CA GLY A 38 6.38 3.25 -25.96
C GLY A 38 6.46 3.46 -24.44
N ILE A 39 5.54 4.23 -23.86
CA ILE A 39 5.49 4.47 -22.42
C ILE A 39 4.43 3.55 -21.82
N ASP A 40 4.87 2.43 -21.25
CA ASP A 40 3.94 1.54 -20.56
C ASP A 40 3.41 2.18 -19.27
N VAL A 41 2.13 2.53 -19.29
CA VAL A 41 1.34 3.08 -18.19
C VAL A 41 -0.05 2.45 -18.16
N ASN A 42 -0.51 2.13 -16.96
CA ASN A 42 -1.86 1.60 -16.71
C ASN A 42 -2.86 2.76 -16.50
N ALA A 43 -4.13 2.58 -16.86
CA ALA A 43 -5.22 3.52 -16.62
C ALA A 43 -5.34 3.93 -15.13
N GLN A 44 -5.05 3.01 -14.21
CA GLN A 44 -5.02 3.31 -12.76
C GLN A 44 -3.94 4.34 -12.40
N PHE A 45 -2.77 4.24 -13.04
CA PHE A 45 -1.67 5.19 -12.85
C PHE A 45 -2.04 6.57 -13.40
N VAL A 46 -2.63 6.61 -14.59
CA VAL A 46 -3.14 7.84 -15.22
C VAL A 46 -4.19 8.53 -14.33
N SER A 47 -5.14 7.79 -13.77
CA SER A 47 -6.16 8.31 -12.84
C SER A 47 -5.56 8.92 -11.58
N THR A 48 -4.55 8.25 -11.01
CA THR A 48 -3.82 8.73 -9.83
C THR A 48 -3.05 10.02 -10.15
N VAL A 49 -2.39 10.09 -11.31
CA VAL A 49 -1.67 11.28 -11.76
C VAL A 49 -2.63 12.46 -12.01
N LYS A 50 -3.79 12.23 -12.64
CA LYS A 50 -4.85 13.24 -12.85
C LYS A 50 -5.42 13.77 -11.54
N SER A 51 -5.61 12.89 -10.55
CA SER A 51 -6.14 13.28 -9.23
C SER A 51 -5.12 14.09 -8.43
N ASN A 52 -3.86 13.70 -8.47
CA ASN A 52 -2.78 14.39 -7.78
C ASN A 52 -2.42 15.74 -8.43
N SER A 53 -2.54 15.88 -9.75
CA SER A 53 -2.33 17.16 -10.44
C SER A 53 -3.40 18.20 -10.11
N LYS A 54 -4.64 17.77 -9.82
CA LYS A 54 -5.70 18.66 -9.29
C LYS A 54 -5.43 19.06 -7.84
N LYS A 55 -4.97 18.13 -7.00
CA LYS A 55 -4.63 18.38 -5.59
C LYS A 55 -3.39 19.27 -5.42
N SER A 56 -2.45 19.29 -6.37
CA SER A 56 -1.31 20.22 -6.28
C SER A 56 -1.70 21.68 -6.57
N LYS A 57 -2.83 21.92 -7.25
CA LYS A 57 -3.34 23.28 -7.55
C LYS A 57 -4.26 23.84 -6.46
N LYS A 58 -4.92 22.97 -5.69
CA LYS A 58 -5.78 23.37 -4.56
C LYS A 58 -5.14 22.88 -3.28
N THR A 59 -4.84 23.80 -2.38
CA THR A 59 -4.26 23.60 -1.04
C THR A 59 -2.73 23.70 -1.01
N GLY A 60 -2.27 24.87 -0.58
CA GLY A 60 -1.10 24.93 0.29
C GLY A 60 -1.23 23.84 1.33
N ARG A 61 -0.12 23.14 1.58
CA ARG A 61 0.01 22.10 2.60
C ARG A 61 -0.90 22.45 3.78
N ARG A 62 -1.81 21.55 4.18
CA ARG A 62 -2.39 21.64 5.53
C ARG A 62 -1.18 21.67 6.47
N GLY A 63 -0.84 22.88 6.92
CA GLY A 63 0.29 23.10 7.78
C GLY A 63 0.11 22.21 9.00
N ARG A 64 1.23 21.71 9.52
CA ARG A 64 1.28 21.25 10.90
C ARG A 64 0.62 22.35 11.77
N PRO A 65 -0.40 22.03 12.59
CA PRO A 65 -1.12 23.06 13.33
C PRO A 65 -0.13 23.91 14.14
N PRO A 66 -0.26 25.26 14.10
CA PRO A 66 0.61 26.16 14.84
C PRO A 66 0.31 25.97 16.33
N GLY A 67 1.14 25.18 17.00
CA GLY A 67 0.95 24.79 18.39
C GLY A 67 1.90 23.70 18.87
N SER A 68 2.63 23.02 17.97
CA SER A 68 3.57 21.97 18.36
C SER A 68 4.97 22.49 18.75
N THR A 69 5.06 23.61 19.46
CA THR A 69 6.31 24.13 20.03
C THR A 69 6.15 24.41 21.53
N ALA A 70 5.89 23.35 22.29
CA ALA A 70 6.35 23.16 23.66
C ALA A 70 6.56 21.64 23.78
N LYS A 71 7.76 21.09 23.97
CA LYS A 71 8.67 21.38 25.07
C LYS A 71 10.07 20.88 24.66
N LYS A 72 11.06 21.78 24.69
CA LYS A 72 12.47 21.41 24.76
C LYS A 72 12.70 20.64 26.06
N SER A 73 13.60 19.64 25.98
CA SER A 73 14.46 19.16 27.07
C SER A 73 13.82 18.94 28.44
N SER A 74 13.61 17.67 28.80
CA SER A 74 14.19 17.09 30.03
C SER A 74 13.64 15.69 30.28
N VAL A 75 14.59 14.77 30.50
CA VAL A 75 14.51 13.72 31.52
C VAL A 75 13.37 12.69 31.38
N ALA A 76 13.80 11.53 30.86
CA ALA A 76 13.57 10.20 31.42
C ALA A 76 12.14 9.68 31.67
N LYS A 77 11.93 8.51 31.04
CA LYS A 77 11.11 7.35 31.46
C LYS A 77 9.58 7.40 31.23
N LYS A 78 9.21 6.70 30.15
CA LYS A 78 8.40 5.46 30.14
C LYS A 78 6.88 5.59 30.34
N ALA A 79 6.17 5.59 29.21
CA ALA A 79 5.04 4.71 28.90
C ALA A 79 4.81 4.83 27.39
N GLY A 80 5.55 4.10 26.55
CA GLY A 80 5.20 2.70 26.36
C GLY A 80 3.81 2.58 25.71
N ARG A 81 3.56 3.29 24.60
CA ARG A 81 2.48 2.87 23.70
C ARG A 81 3.06 1.73 22.87
N PRO A 82 2.71 0.46 23.16
CA PRO A 82 3.24 -0.63 22.37
C PRO A 82 2.84 -0.40 20.91
N PRO A 83 3.69 -0.77 19.94
CA PRO A 83 3.25 -0.85 18.56
C PRO A 83 2.01 -1.75 18.54
N ALA A 84 0.97 -1.34 17.83
CA ALA A 84 -0.26 -2.11 17.62
C ALA A 84 -0.02 -3.33 16.71
N SER A 85 1.08 -4.05 16.95
CA SER A 85 1.50 -5.26 16.25
C SER A 85 2.07 -6.29 17.24
N LYS A 86 1.59 -6.28 18.47
CA LYS A 86 1.57 -7.41 19.41
C LYS A 86 0.34 -7.26 20.32
N ALA A 87 -0.85 -7.19 19.71
CA ALA A 87 -2.05 -7.53 20.46
C ALA A 87 -1.91 -9.02 20.80
N LYS A 88 -1.87 -9.33 22.09
CA LYS A 88 -1.96 -10.71 22.55
C LYS A 88 -3.22 -11.32 21.94
N ALA A 89 -3.00 -12.44 21.26
CA ALA A 89 -4.01 -13.40 20.88
C ALA A 89 -4.96 -13.64 22.05
N ASN A 90 -6.22 -13.26 21.87
CA ASN A 90 -7.33 -14.00 22.42
C ASN A 90 -8.18 -14.42 21.22
N SER A 91 -8.24 -15.74 21.09
CA SER A 91 -9.12 -16.58 20.28
C SER A 91 -10.37 -15.88 19.76
N ASP A 92 -10.49 -15.75 18.44
CA ASP A 92 -11.73 -15.95 17.66
C ASP A 92 -11.70 -15.18 16.33
N GLU A 93 -10.82 -14.19 16.19
CA GLU A 93 -10.73 -13.44 14.94
C GLU A 93 -9.65 -14.04 14.03
N VAL A 94 -10.07 -14.80 13.03
CA VAL A 94 -9.16 -15.33 12.01
C VAL A 94 -8.77 -14.20 11.07
N SER A 95 -7.53 -13.72 11.20
CA SER A 95 -6.99 -12.69 10.29
C SER A 95 -6.92 -13.20 8.84
N LEU A 96 -7.11 -12.32 7.86
CA LEU A 96 -7.02 -12.69 6.44
C LEU A 96 -5.66 -13.34 6.10
N ASP A 97 -4.59 -12.84 6.71
CA ASP A 97 -3.25 -13.41 6.54
C ASP A 97 -3.17 -14.84 7.11
N SER A 98 -3.84 -15.11 8.24
CA SER A 98 -3.97 -16.47 8.79
C SER A 98 -4.72 -17.40 7.83
N LEU A 99 -5.77 -16.92 7.17
CA LEU A 99 -6.52 -17.70 6.17
C LEU A 99 -5.67 -18.00 4.93
N ILE A 100 -4.87 -17.04 4.46
CA ILE A 100 -3.95 -17.24 3.34
C ILE A 100 -2.90 -18.30 3.69
N ASN A 101 -2.34 -18.24 4.90
CA ASN A 101 -1.37 -19.22 5.36
C ASN A 101 -2.02 -20.61 5.54
N ALA A 102 -3.23 -20.68 6.09
CA ALA A 102 -3.99 -21.92 6.22
C ALA A 102 -4.28 -22.55 4.85
N LYS A 103 -4.65 -21.74 3.85
CA LYS A 103 -4.86 -22.22 2.48
C LYS A 103 -3.60 -22.88 1.90
N ARG A 104 -2.43 -22.27 2.09
CA ARG A 104 -1.17 -22.84 1.60
C ARG A 104 -0.84 -24.18 2.26
N LEU A 105 -1.02 -24.28 3.57
CA LEU A 105 -0.83 -25.53 4.29
C LEU A 105 -1.76 -26.65 3.77
N VAL A 106 -3.03 -26.31 3.53
CA VAL A 106 -4.01 -27.23 2.96
C VAL A 106 -3.58 -27.72 1.57
N GLU A 107 -3.03 -26.84 0.74
CA GLU A 107 -2.48 -27.19 -0.58
C GLU A 107 -1.25 -28.11 -0.46
N GLU A 108 -0.33 -27.83 0.46
CA GLU A 108 0.86 -28.65 0.72
C GLU A 108 0.51 -30.06 1.20
N MET A 109 -0.53 -30.19 2.03
CA MET A 109 -1.03 -31.48 2.51
C MET A 109 -1.87 -32.23 1.46
N GLY A 110 -2.08 -31.66 0.27
CA GLY A 110 -2.82 -32.29 -0.81
C GLY A 110 -4.35 -32.27 -0.63
N GLY A 111 -4.87 -31.36 0.21
CA GLY A 111 -6.30 -31.15 0.40
C GLY A 111 -6.73 -30.98 1.86
N VAL A 112 -7.97 -30.53 2.03
CA VAL A 112 -8.55 -30.21 3.35
C VAL A 112 -8.64 -31.45 4.24
N GLU A 113 -8.99 -32.61 3.67
CA GLU A 113 -9.10 -33.87 4.41
C GLU A 113 -7.76 -34.32 4.99
N ASN A 114 -6.70 -34.26 4.18
CA ASN A 114 -5.36 -34.63 4.63
C ASN A 114 -4.84 -33.68 5.71
N ALA A 115 -5.12 -32.37 5.58
CA ALA A 115 -4.77 -31.39 6.61
C ALA A 115 -5.51 -31.66 7.93
N ARG A 116 -6.81 -32.01 7.89
CA ARG A 116 -7.58 -32.40 9.08
C ARG A 116 -7.02 -33.66 9.74
N ASN A 117 -6.73 -34.70 8.96
CA ASN A 117 -6.14 -35.94 9.47
C ASN A 117 -4.78 -35.68 10.13
N ALA A 118 -3.93 -34.88 9.49
CA ALA A 118 -2.63 -34.53 10.04
C ALA A 118 -2.72 -33.73 11.34
N LEU A 119 -3.67 -32.79 11.44
CA LEU A 119 -3.93 -32.07 12.68
C LEU A 119 -4.42 -33.00 13.79
N SER A 120 -5.30 -33.95 13.48
CA SER A 120 -5.78 -34.93 14.46
C SER A 120 -4.67 -35.84 14.97
N VAL A 121 -3.77 -36.30 14.10
CA VAL A 121 -2.59 -37.09 14.51
C VAL A 121 -1.62 -36.24 15.34
N LEU A 122 -1.45 -34.98 14.97
CA LEU A 122 -0.59 -34.04 15.69
C LEU A 122 -1.13 -33.77 17.10
N GLU A 123 -2.45 -33.62 17.28
CA GLU A 123 -3.07 -33.50 18.60
C GLU A 123 -2.77 -34.72 19.49
N GLN A 124 -2.91 -35.94 18.95
CA GLN A 124 -2.60 -37.18 19.68
C GLN A 124 -1.13 -37.33 20.11
N LEU A 125 -0.20 -36.59 19.49
CA LEU A 125 1.23 -36.61 19.83
C LEU A 125 1.63 -35.50 20.80
N MET A 126 0.79 -34.48 20.97
CA MET A 126 1.08 -33.32 21.82
C MET A 126 0.41 -33.39 23.20
N ASP A 127 -0.64 -34.19 23.35
CA ASP A 127 -1.24 -34.61 24.63
C ASP A 127 -0.52 -35.84 25.23
#